data_AF-A0A087K5Y8-F1
#
_entry.id   AF-A0A087K5Y8-F1
#
_cell.length_a   1.000
_cell.length_b   1.000
_cell.length_c   1.000
_cell.angle_alpha   90.00
_cell.angle_beta   90.00
_cell.angle_gamma   90.00
#
_symmetry.space_group_name_H-M   'P 1'
#
loop_
_entity.id
_entity.type
_entity.pdbx_description
1 polymer ?
#
loop_
_entity_poly.entity_id
_entity_poly.type
_entity_poly.pdbx_seq_one_letter_code
_entity_poly.pdbx_strand_id
1 'polypeptide(L)'
;MLVMTDLMVKIGGVTVPLKDCAWSMWAKCGCMVAISLAVSGDRILATEEQAHKNHSPRKRDRDREIRNGYRWVLITMARYRSEIAAQWECKQHRKPAA
;
A
#
# COMPACT_ATOMS: atom_id res chain seq x y z
N MET A 1 27.05 6.55 17.79
CA MET A 1 26.09 6.98 16.74
C MET A 1 25.67 5.71 16.00
N LEU A 2 24.48 5.16 16.27
CA LEU A 2 24.00 4.00 15.53
C LEU A 2 23.62 4.47 14.12
N VAL A 3 24.30 3.96 13.10
CA VAL A 3 23.95 4.19 11.71
C VAL A 3 22.72 3.31 11.42
N MET A 4 21.53 3.89 11.44
CA MET A 4 20.35 3.20 10.91
C MET A 4 20.52 3.12 9.40
N THR A 5 20.79 1.91 8.90
CA THR A 5 20.79 1.64 7.46
C THR A 5 19.37 1.84 6.93
N ASP A 6 19.14 2.93 6.20
CA ASP A 6 17.86 3.15 5.53
C ASP A 6 17.69 2.13 4.40
N LEU A 7 16.63 1.33 4.47
CA LEU A 7 16.26 0.42 3.38
C LEU A 7 15.69 1.24 2.22
N MET A 8 16.30 1.13 1.04
CA MET A 8 15.92 1.87 -0.16
C MET A 8 15.15 0.97 -1.13
N VAL A 9 14.21 1.54 -1.87
CA VAL A 9 13.44 0.86 -2.91
C VAL A 9 13.42 1.67 -4.20
N LYS A 10 13.26 0.98 -5.33
CA LYS A 10 13.11 1.61 -6.64
C LYS A 10 11.65 1.59 -7.06
N ILE A 11 11.03 2.76 -7.18
CA ILE A 11 9.64 2.93 -7.64
C ILE A 11 9.65 3.85 -8.86
N GLY A 12 9.15 3.37 -10.01
CA GLY A 12 9.07 4.19 -11.22
C GLY A 12 10.42 4.75 -11.69
N GLY A 13 11.52 4.03 -11.47
CA GLY A 13 12.87 4.48 -11.83
C GLY A 13 13.56 5.34 -10.77
N VAL A 14 12.84 5.82 -9.76
CA VAL A 14 13.38 6.66 -8.68
C VAL A 14 13.68 5.80 -7.45
N THR A 15 14.85 6.01 -6.86
CA THR A 15 15.23 5.40 -5.59
C THR A 15 14.72 6.25 -4.44
N VAL A 16 13.93 5.67 -3.54
CA VAL A 16 13.33 6.36 -2.40
C VAL A 16 13.49 5.52 -1.12
N PRO A 17 13.52 6.15 0.08
CA PRO A 17 13.53 5.42 1.33
C PRO A 17 12.22 4.63 1.52
N LEU A 18 12.31 3.36 1.93
CA LEU A 18 11.13 2.53 2.20
C LEU A 18 10.26 3.14 3.31
N LYS A 19 10.88 3.84 4.28
CA LYS A 19 10.15 4.54 5.36
C LYS A 19 9.20 5.64 4.87
N ASP A 20 9.42 6.14 3.65
CA ASP A 20 8.56 7.14 3.02
C ASP A 20 7.48 6.50 2.13
N CYS A 21 7.35 5.18 2.17
CA CYS A 21 6.44 4.40 1.34
C CYS A 21 5.33 3.71 2.15
N ALA A 22 4.26 3.35 1.46
CA ALA A 22 3.19 2.52 1.96
C ALA A 22 2.74 1.51 0.92
N TRP A 23 2.29 0.35 1.39
CA TRP A 23 1.59 -0.63 0.59
C TRP A 23 0.12 -0.24 0.49
N SER A 24 -0.38 -0.15 -0.72
CA SER A 24 -1.77 0.19 -1.02
C SER A 24 -2.46 -1.01 -1.67
N MET A 25 -3.62 -1.40 -1.15
CA MET A 25 -4.42 -2.49 -1.70
C MET A 25 -5.50 -1.91 -2.61
N TRP A 26 -5.63 -2.47 -3.81
CA TRP A 26 -6.56 -2.01 -4.83
C TRP A 26 -7.50 -3.13 -5.24
N ALA A 27 -8.80 -2.83 -5.25
CA ALA A 27 -9.81 -3.70 -5.82
C ALA A 27 -9.73 -3.69 -7.36
N LYS A 28 -10.29 -4.72 -8.00
CA LYS A 28 -10.37 -4.84 -9.47
C LYS A 28 -11.07 -3.64 -10.13
N CYS A 29 -12.00 -2.98 -9.44
CA CYS A 29 -12.70 -1.79 -9.92
C CYS A 29 -11.86 -0.50 -9.88
N GLY A 30 -10.64 -0.55 -9.32
CA GLY A 30 -9.75 0.60 -9.20
C GLY A 30 -9.90 1.42 -7.91
N CYS A 31 -10.70 0.96 -6.93
CA CYS A 31 -10.74 1.60 -5.61
C CYS A 31 -9.55 1.14 -4.77
N MET A 32 -8.90 2.08 -4.07
CA MET A 32 -7.96 1.73 -3.00
C MET A 32 -8.77 1.35 -1.75
N VAL A 33 -8.60 0.14 -1.24
CA VAL A 33 -9.40 -0.39 -0.12
C VAL A 33 -8.63 -0.52 1.19
N ALA A 34 -7.30 -0.46 1.13
CA ALA A 34 -6.44 -0.46 2.31
C ALA A 34 -5.12 0.24 2.04
N ILE A 35 -4.49 0.73 3.11
CA ILE A 35 -3.12 1.24 3.10
C ILE A 35 -2.40 0.72 4.36
N SER A 36 -1.11 0.42 4.24
CA SER A 36 -0.24 -0.01 5.34
C SER A 36 1.14 0.62 5.18
N LEU A 37 1.60 1.34 6.20
CA LEU A 37 2.94 1.92 6.20
C LEU A 37 3.99 0.83 6.01
N ALA A 38 4.94 1.04 5.09
CA ALA A 38 5.98 0.04 4.82
C ALA A 38 6.98 -0.07 5.97
N VAL A 39 7.16 1.00 6.76
CA VAL A 39 7.90 0.99 8.02
C VAL A 39 7.04 1.64 9.10
N SER A 40 6.89 0.98 10.24
CA SER A 40 6.15 1.49 11.41
C SER A 40 6.77 0.96 12.70
N GLY A 41 7.48 1.83 13.44
CA GLY A 41 8.33 1.40 14.55
C GLY A 41 9.37 0.40 14.05
N ASP A 42 9.50 -0.74 14.74
CA ASP A 42 10.43 -1.81 14.36
C ASP A 42 9.90 -2.73 13.25
N ARG A 43 8.66 -2.52 12.78
CA ARG A 43 8.07 -3.36 11.74
C ARG A 43 8.43 -2.84 10.35
N ILE A 44 9.01 -3.72 9.54
CA ILE A 44 9.35 -3.48 8.14
C ILE A 44 8.56 -4.45 7.26
N LEU A 45 7.79 -3.92 6.31
CA LEU A 45 7.07 -4.64 5.27
C LEU A 45 7.78 -4.37 3.94
N ALA A 46 8.85 -5.11 3.68
CA ALA A 46 9.70 -4.98 2.50
C ALA A 46 9.12 -5.65 1.25
N THR A 47 8.16 -6.58 1.39
CA THR A 47 7.52 -7.27 0.26
C THR A 47 6.00 -7.16 0.27
N GLU A 48 5.40 -7.43 -0.90
CA GLU A 48 3.96 -7.49 -1.07
C GLU A 48 3.34 -8.54 -0.12
N GLU A 49 3.95 -9.73 -0.02
CA GLU A 49 3.45 -10.81 0.83
C GLU A 49 3.48 -10.44 2.31
N GLN A 50 4.49 -9.69 2.74
CA GLN A 50 4.58 -9.17 4.12
C GLN A 50 3.46 -8.17 4.39
N ALA A 51 3.20 -7.26 3.45
CA ALA A 51 2.10 -6.31 3.56
C ALA A 51 0.73 -7.02 3.60
N HIS A 52 0.53 -7.96 2.70
CA HIS A 52 -0.70 -8.75 2.60
C HIS A 52 -0.94 -9.58 3.85
N LYS A 53 0.09 -10.24 4.38
CA LYS A 53 0.03 -11.00 5.64
C LYS A 53 -0.19 -10.10 6.86
N ASN A 54 0.40 -8.91 6.88
CA ASN A 54 0.19 -7.95 7.96
C ASN A 54 -1.27 -7.44 7.98
N HIS A 55 -1.85 -7.13 6.81
CA HIS A 55 -3.24 -6.68 6.70
C HIS A 55 -4.26 -7.80 6.92
N SER A 56 -4.04 -8.96 6.29
CA SER A 56 -4.92 -10.12 6.33
C SER A 56 -4.15 -11.33 6.89
N PRO A 57 -4.07 -11.51 8.23
CA PRO A 57 -3.22 -12.53 8.87
C PRO A 57 -3.60 -13.96 8.53
N ARG A 58 -4.88 -14.21 8.28
CA ARG A 58 -5.39 -15.55 7.96
C ARG A 58 -5.21 -15.84 6.47
N LYS A 59 -4.65 -17.01 6.16
CA LYS A 59 -4.45 -17.49 4.77
C LYS A 59 -5.76 -17.46 3.96
N ARG A 60 -6.87 -17.89 4.56
CA ARG A 60 -8.19 -17.92 3.89
C ARG A 60 -8.67 -16.55 3.39
N ASP A 61 -8.32 -15.47 4.10
CA ASP A 61 -8.74 -14.12 3.74
C ASP A 61 -7.88 -13.62 2.57
N ARG A 62 -6.56 -13.88 2.62
CA ARG A 62 -5.64 -13.61 1.51
C ARG A 62 -6.02 -14.34 0.23
N ASP A 63 -6.34 -15.64 0.33
CA ASP A 63 -6.77 -16.45 -0.81
C ASP A 63 -8.10 -15.96 -1.40
N ARG A 64 -9.01 -15.43 -0.56
CA ARG A 64 -10.25 -14.78 -1.03
C ARG A 64 -9.94 -13.48 -1.76
N GLU A 65 -9.04 -12.65 -1.23
CA GLU A 65 -8.65 -11.38 -1.83
C GLU A 65 -7.95 -11.58 -3.18
N ILE A 66 -7.04 -12.55 -3.29
CA ILE A 66 -6.41 -12.92 -4.56
C ILE A 66 -7.48 -13.36 -5.58
N ARG A 67 -8.40 -14.24 -5.19
CA ARG A 67 -9.50 -14.69 -6.08
C ARG A 67 -10.41 -13.56 -6.53
N ASN A 68 -10.63 -12.55 -5.69
CA ASN A 68 -11.43 -11.37 -6.02
C ASN A 68 -10.65 -10.32 -6.83
N GLY A 69 -9.37 -10.58 -7.15
CA GLY A 69 -8.54 -9.70 -7.98
C GLY A 69 -8.03 -8.46 -7.25
N TYR A 70 -7.91 -8.51 -5.93
CA TYR A 70 -7.22 -7.46 -5.18
C TYR A 70 -5.71 -7.56 -5.42
N ARG A 71 -5.04 -6.40 -5.49
CA ARG A 71 -3.58 -6.30 -5.68
C ARG A 71 -2.98 -5.34 -4.68
N TRP A 72 -1.75 -5.61 -4.26
CA TRP A 72 -0.98 -4.68 -3.45
C TRP A 72 0.06 -3.95 -4.32
N VAL A 73 0.23 -2.66 -4.08
CA VAL A 73 1.17 -1.82 -4.82
C VAL A 73 1.90 -0.92 -3.84
N LEU A 74 3.23 -0.91 -3.92
CA LEU A 74 4.06 0.01 -3.16
C LEU A 74 3.97 1.41 -3.78
N ILE A 75 3.62 2.40 -2.96
CA ILE A 75 3.52 3.81 -3.35
C ILE A 75 4.30 4.69 -2.37
N THR A 76 4.75 5.86 -2.82
CA THR A 76 5.28 6.87 -1.91
C THR A 76 4.14 7.54 -1.15
N MET A 77 4.38 7.94 0.09
CA MET A 77 3.42 8.72 0.87
C MET A 77 3.20 10.12 0.28
N ALA A 78 4.18 10.66 -0.45
CA ALA A 78 4.01 11.87 -1.24
C ALA A 78 2.90 11.69 -2.29
N ARG A 79 2.99 10.64 -3.11
CA ARG A 79 1.97 10.31 -4.12
C ARG A 79 0.60 10.05 -3.49
N TYR A 80 0.57 9.32 -2.38
CA TYR A 80 -0.67 9.07 -1.66
C TYR A 80 -1.39 10.39 -1.33
N ARG A 81 -0.68 11.35 -0.72
CA ARG A 81 -1.25 12.63 -0.30
C ARG A 81 -1.68 13.51 -1.47
N SER A 82 -0.88 13.55 -2.55
CA SER A 82 -1.14 14.44 -3.69
C SER A 82 -2.21 13.91 -4.66
N GLU A 83 -2.28 12.60 -4.88
CA GLU A 83 -3.08 12.01 -5.96
C GLU A 83 -4.22 11.12 -5.47
N ILE A 84 -4.03 10.41 -4.36
CA ILE A 84 -4.91 9.27 -4.00
C ILE A 84 -5.84 9.62 -2.84
N ALA A 85 -5.35 10.31 -1.80
CA ALA A 85 -6.07 10.50 -0.55
C ALA A 85 -7.46 11.13 -0.73
N ALA A 86 -7.59 12.10 -1.63
CA ALA A 86 -8.87 12.75 -1.93
C ALA A 86 -9.74 12.01 -2.95
N GLN A 87 -9.21 10.99 -3.64
CA GLN A 87 -9.84 10.36 -4.81
C GLN A 87 -9.64 8.84 -4.82
N TRP A 88 -9.66 8.20 -3.65
CA TRP A 88 -9.38 6.78 -3.48
C TRP A 88 -10.47 5.86 -4.06
N GLU A 89 -11.67 6.40 -4.31
CA GLU A 89 -12.79 5.72 -4.96
C GLU A 89 -12.79 5.98 -6.48
N CYS A 90 -13.12 4.93 -7.23
CA CYS A 90 -13.39 5.06 -8.66
C CYS A 90 -14.74 5.76 -8.90
N LYS A 91 -14.97 6.23 -10.13
CA LYS A 91 -16.18 6.99 -10.49
C LYS A 91 -17.50 6.27 -10.16
N GLN A 92 -17.51 4.94 -10.21
CA GLN A 92 -18.70 4.13 -9.90
C GLN A 92 -19.04 4.14 -8.40
N HIS A 93 -18.05 4.23 -7.52
CA HIS A 93 -18.24 4.15 -6.08
C HIS A 93 -18.16 5.50 -5.38
N ARG A 94 -17.64 6.54 -6.06
CA ARG A 94 -17.60 7.90 -5.53
C ARG A 94 -19.03 8.37 -5.26
N LYS A 95 -19.33 8.69 -4.00
CA LYS A 95 -20.61 9.32 -3.65
C LYS A 95 -20.67 10.74 -4.24
N PRO A 96 -21.83 11.18 -4.75
CA PRO A 96 -22.01 12.59 -5.09
C PRO A 96 -21.75 13.45 -3.84
N ALA A 97 -21.14 14.62 -4.03
CA ALA A 97 -21.09 15.61 -2.96
C ALA A 97 -22.53 15.96 -2.57
N ALA A 98 -22.83 15.87 -1.28
CA ALA A 98 -24.11 16.28 -0.70
C ALA A 98 -24.23 17.81 -0.67
#